data_AF-A0A1M6IA59-F1
#
_entry.id   AF-A0A1M6IA59-F1
#
_cell.length_a   1.000
_cell.length_b   1.000
_cell.length_c   1.000
_cell.angle_alpha   90.00
_cell.angle_beta   90.00
_cell.angle_gamma   90.00
#
_symmetry.space_group_name_H-M   'P 1'
#
loop_
_entity.id
_entity.type
_entity.pdbx_description
1 polymer ?
#
loop_
_entity_poly.entity_id
_entity_poly.type
_entity_poly.pdbx_seq_one_letter_code
_entity_poly.pdbx_strand_id
1 'polypeptide(L)'
;MDTLGLQLERNTSGTVVAGANVVFEDVISSFGAIAYDTTTGIITINKAGRFFVNWWVATQSSLGTQGASFSIVTSQGDALPGDSPLKNGEVVGFALFQVEAAPVTVSLENTTSNTVIYSLTTPTTASLVLGEVLEEDTGVTGATGT
;
A
#
# COMPACT_ATOMS: atom_id res chain seq x y z
N MET A 1 -3.93 -11.57 -20.88
CA MET A 1 -2.97 -10.85 -20.03
C MET A 1 -3.24 -11.32 -18.61
N ASP A 2 -2.25 -11.92 -17.96
CA ASP A 2 -2.39 -12.32 -16.56
C ASP A 2 -2.23 -11.08 -15.70
N THR A 3 -3.34 -10.61 -15.10
CA THR A 3 -3.35 -9.49 -14.17
C THR A 3 -2.91 -9.95 -12.78
N LEU A 4 -2.42 -9.02 -11.97
CA LEU A 4 -2.21 -9.25 -10.54
C LEU A 4 -2.99 -8.26 -9.68
N GLY A 5 -3.35 -8.72 -8.49
CA GLY A 5 -4.01 -7.89 -7.51
C GLY A 5 -3.90 -8.50 -6.11
N LEU A 6 -3.97 -7.62 -5.12
CA LEU A 6 -3.88 -7.96 -3.71
C LEU A 6 -4.80 -7.04 -2.92
N GLN A 7 -5.55 -7.61 -1.99
CA GLN A 7 -6.31 -6.87 -0.98
C GLN A 7 -6.00 -7.43 0.41
N LEU A 8 -5.64 -6.53 1.31
CA LEU A 8 -5.23 -6.83 2.68
C LEU A 8 -6.05 -6.02 3.67
N GLU A 9 -6.30 -6.61 4.84
CA GLU A 9 -6.96 -5.93 5.96
C GLU A 9 -6.26 -6.22 7.28
N ARG A 10 -6.30 -5.21 8.15
CA ARG A 10 -5.87 -5.29 9.54
C ARG A 10 -7.09 -5.08 10.42
N ASN A 11 -7.37 -6.03 11.31
CA ASN A 11 -8.53 -6.04 12.18
C ASN A 11 -8.16 -6.09 13.68
N THR A 12 -6.87 -5.91 13.99
CA THR A 12 -6.32 -5.98 15.34
C THR A 12 -5.89 -4.64 15.89
N SER A 13 -6.15 -4.44 17.17
CA SER A 13 -5.57 -3.33 17.95
C SER A 13 -4.04 -3.45 18.05
N GLY A 14 -3.39 -2.39 18.51
CA GLY A 14 -1.96 -2.38 18.77
C GLY A 14 -1.31 -1.08 18.32
N THR A 15 -0.02 -1.17 18.01
CA THR A 15 0.80 -0.02 17.64
C THR A 15 1.75 -0.35 16.50
N VAL A 16 2.17 0.67 15.77
CA VAL A 16 3.27 0.60 14.80
C VAL A 16 4.29 1.66 15.15
N VAL A 17 5.51 1.24 15.45
CA VAL A 17 6.63 2.15 15.80
C VAL A 17 7.11 2.90 14.56
N ALA A 18 7.83 4.01 14.74
CA ALA A 18 8.41 4.76 13.63
C ALA A 18 9.36 3.87 12.80
N GLY A 19 9.21 3.91 11.48
CA GLY A 19 9.98 3.12 10.52
C GLY A 19 9.61 1.63 10.43
N ALA A 20 8.55 1.19 11.13
CA ALA A 20 8.06 -0.18 11.00
C ALA A 20 6.93 -0.31 9.97
N ASN A 21 6.81 -1.52 9.43
CA ASN A 21 5.74 -1.88 8.51
C ASN A 21 4.40 -1.99 9.24
N VAL A 22 3.35 -1.51 8.59
CA VAL A 22 1.97 -1.88 8.91
C VAL A 22 1.80 -3.33 8.47
N VAL A 23 1.52 -4.20 9.44
CA VAL A 23 1.26 -5.62 9.19
C VAL A 23 -0.25 -5.86 9.16
N PHE A 24 -0.70 -6.43 8.06
CA PHE A 24 -2.05 -6.93 7.82
C PHE A 24 -2.06 -8.46 8.04
N GLU A 25 -2.95 -8.93 8.91
CA GLU A 25 -3.11 -10.36 9.23
C GLU A 25 -4.05 -11.08 8.26
N ASP A 26 -4.95 -10.34 7.60
CA ASP A 26 -5.99 -10.91 6.75
C ASP A 26 -5.71 -10.61 5.28
N VAL A 27 -5.52 -11.67 4.48
CA VAL A 27 -5.42 -11.60 3.02
C VAL A 27 -6.80 -11.86 2.43
N ILE A 28 -7.48 -10.80 1.98
CA ILE A 28 -8.84 -10.88 1.44
C ILE A 28 -8.84 -11.43 0.01
N SER A 29 -7.86 -11.01 -0.80
CA SER A 29 -7.69 -11.47 -2.18
C SER A 29 -6.23 -11.41 -2.57
N SER A 30 -5.76 -12.41 -3.31
CA SER A 30 -4.40 -12.47 -3.86
C SER A 30 -4.40 -13.31 -5.14
N PHE A 31 -4.00 -12.72 -6.26
CA PHE A 31 -3.92 -13.43 -7.54
C PHE A 31 -2.83 -12.85 -8.45
N GLY A 32 -2.35 -13.67 -9.38
CA GLY A 32 -1.24 -13.32 -10.25
C GLY A 32 0.13 -13.47 -9.57
N ALA A 33 1.15 -12.86 -10.15
CA ALA A 33 2.54 -12.97 -9.70
C ALA A 33 2.86 -12.04 -8.50
N ILE A 34 2.11 -12.20 -7.41
CA ILE A 34 2.24 -11.42 -6.18
C ILE A 34 2.21 -12.34 -4.95
N ALA A 35 2.99 -11.98 -3.93
CA ALA A 35 2.99 -12.65 -2.64
C ALA A 35 2.99 -11.61 -1.50
N TYR A 36 2.49 -12.01 -0.34
CA TYR A 36 2.49 -11.18 0.85
C TYR A 36 2.86 -12.02 2.08
N ASP A 37 3.76 -11.49 2.91
CA ASP A 37 4.16 -12.09 4.19
C ASP A 37 3.45 -11.39 5.35
N THR A 38 2.50 -12.11 5.96
CA THR A 38 1.69 -11.64 7.10
C THR A 38 2.47 -11.46 8.39
N THR A 39 3.73 -11.90 8.45
CA THR A 39 4.61 -11.69 9.62
C THR A 39 5.40 -10.39 9.50
N THR A 40 5.80 -10.03 8.29
CA THR A 40 6.69 -8.89 8.05
C THR A 40 6.00 -7.68 7.43
N GLY A 41 4.81 -7.86 6.85
CA GLY A 41 4.11 -6.80 6.12
C GLY A 41 4.70 -6.52 4.72
N ILE A 42 5.53 -7.43 4.20
CA ILE A 42 6.21 -7.26 2.92
C ILE A 42 5.37 -7.86 1.80
N ILE A 43 5.05 -7.05 0.80
CA ILE A 43 4.47 -7.46 -0.47
C ILE A 43 5.62 -7.69 -1.47
N THR A 44 5.62 -8.81 -2.19
CA THR A 44 6.59 -9.08 -3.26
C THR A 44 5.88 -9.16 -4.61
N ILE A 45 6.23 -8.26 -5.51
CA ILE A 45 5.74 -8.22 -6.88
C ILE A 45 6.76 -8.94 -7.77
N ASN A 46 6.33 -10.04 -8.40
CA ASN A 46 7.18 -10.91 -9.24
C ASN A 46 6.95 -10.66 -10.74
N LYS A 47 6.53 -9.45 -11.10
CA LYS A 47 6.21 -9.06 -12.48
C LYS A 47 6.53 -7.58 -12.71
N ALA A 48 7.13 -7.29 -13.87
CA ALA A 48 7.33 -5.91 -14.33
C ALA A 48 5.99 -5.30 -14.79
N GLY A 49 5.82 -4.00 -14.60
CA GLY A 49 4.58 -3.30 -14.94
C GLY A 49 4.34 -2.06 -14.10
N ARG A 50 3.17 -1.44 -14.28
CA ARG A 50 2.73 -0.30 -13.46
C ARG A 50 1.71 -0.77 -12.44
N PHE A 51 1.88 -0.28 -11.22
CA PHE A 51 1.07 -0.69 -10.08
C PHE A 51 0.51 0.52 -9.37
N PHE A 52 -0.74 0.39 -8.97
CA PHE A 52 -1.45 1.36 -8.17
C PHE A 52 -1.78 0.75 -6.82
N VAL A 53 -1.58 1.52 -5.75
CA VAL A 53 -1.91 1.15 -4.39
C VAL A 53 -2.82 2.21 -3.80
N ASN A 54 -3.92 1.78 -3.21
CA ASN A 54 -4.75 2.58 -2.32
C ASN A 54 -4.67 1.98 -0.93
N TRP A 55 -4.55 2.83 0.09
CA TRP A 55 -4.53 2.36 1.46
C TRP A 55 -5.12 3.40 2.41
N TRP A 56 -5.55 2.90 3.56
CA TRP A 56 -5.89 3.73 4.70
C TRP A 56 -5.48 3.05 6.01
N VAL A 57 -5.19 3.87 7.02
CA VAL A 57 -4.89 3.44 8.39
C VAL A 57 -5.71 4.29 9.37
N ALA A 58 -6.55 3.65 10.16
CA ALA A 58 -7.28 4.30 11.24
C ALA A 58 -6.39 4.37 12.49
N THR A 59 -6.17 5.59 12.96
CA THR A 59 -5.30 5.92 14.08
C THR A 59 -6.13 6.44 15.26
N GLN A 60 -5.79 6.00 16.47
CA GLN A 60 -6.34 6.59 17.69
C GLN A 60 -5.51 7.80 18.13
N SER A 61 -4.19 7.69 18.02
CA SER A 61 -3.26 8.76 18.36
C SER A 61 -1.87 8.48 17.79
N SER A 62 -1.09 9.53 17.59
CA SER A 62 0.36 9.49 17.44
C SER A 62 0.99 10.29 18.59
N LEU A 63 2.06 9.77 19.18
CA LEU A 63 2.82 10.48 20.20
C LEU A 63 3.58 11.63 19.51
N GLY A 64 3.47 12.89 19.94
CA GLY A 64 4.21 14.01 19.33
C GLY A 64 3.34 15.19 18.92
N THR A 65 3.92 16.20 18.26
CA THR A 65 3.25 17.44 17.83
C THR A 65 2.77 17.39 16.38
N GLN A 66 3.46 16.63 15.54
CA GLN A 66 3.17 16.43 14.12
C GLN A 66 1.88 15.59 13.93
N GLY A 67 1.29 15.66 12.73
CA GLY A 67 0.23 14.74 12.32
C GLY A 67 0.71 13.29 12.17
N ALA A 68 -0.10 12.45 11.54
CA ALA A 68 0.25 11.07 11.23
C ALA A 68 0.62 10.91 9.75
N SER A 69 1.70 10.19 9.49
CA SER A 69 2.27 9.97 8.17
C SER A 69 2.61 8.49 7.98
N PHE A 70 2.21 7.96 6.82
CA PHE A 70 2.63 6.64 6.35
C PHE A 70 3.10 6.75 4.91
N SER A 71 3.88 5.78 4.43
CA SER A 71 4.38 5.80 3.05
C SER A 71 4.42 4.42 2.45
N ILE A 72 4.11 4.34 1.16
CA ILE A 72 4.47 3.17 0.36
C ILE A 72 5.96 3.26 0.06
N VAL A 73 6.72 2.28 0.53
CA VAL A 73 8.15 2.15 0.33
C VAL A 73 8.43 0.96 -0.57
N THR A 74 9.28 1.15 -1.58
CA THR A 74 9.67 0.08 -2.50
C THR A 74 11.16 -0.24 -2.38
N SER A 75 11.57 -1.46 -2.72
CA SER A 75 13.01 -1.82 -2.78
C SER A 75 13.78 -1.08 -3.86
N GLN A 76 13.10 -0.36 -4.75
CA GLN A 76 13.70 0.47 -5.81
C GLN A 76 13.99 1.91 -5.33
N GLY A 77 13.60 2.25 -4.10
CA GLY A 77 13.86 3.55 -3.49
C GLY A 77 12.70 4.53 -3.56
N ASP A 78 11.51 4.11 -3.99
CA ASP A 78 10.32 4.96 -3.91
C ASP A 78 9.89 5.10 -2.44
N ALA A 79 9.48 6.31 -2.07
CA ALA A 79 8.85 6.62 -0.79
C ALA A 79 7.69 7.58 -1.05
N LEU A 80 6.48 7.04 -1.14
CA LEU A 80 5.27 7.74 -1.59
C LEU A 80 4.35 7.99 -0.37
N PRO A 81 4.30 9.23 0.16
CA PRO A 81 3.65 9.51 1.44
C PRO A 81 2.13 9.70 1.33
N GLY A 82 1.44 9.35 2.41
CA GLY A 82 0.09 9.78 2.75
C GLY A 82 0.11 10.39 4.14
N ASP A 83 -0.29 11.67 4.21
CA ASP A 83 -0.19 12.49 5.42
C ASP A 83 -1.57 12.91 5.89
N SER A 84 -1.76 12.93 7.20
CA SER A 84 -2.89 13.56 7.85
C SER A 84 -2.39 14.62 8.83
N PRO A 85 -2.94 15.84 8.82
CA PRO A 85 -2.64 16.83 9.84
C PRO A 85 -3.21 16.42 11.22
N LEU A 86 -4.12 15.45 11.24
CA LEU A 86 -4.70 14.89 12.45
C LEU A 86 -3.84 13.75 12.96
N LYS A 87 -3.83 13.58 14.29
CA LYS A 87 -3.14 12.47 14.97
C LYS A 87 -4.05 11.26 15.16
N ASN A 88 -5.33 11.44 14.91
CA ASN A 88 -6.41 10.50 15.14
C ASN A 88 -7.38 10.57 13.95
N GLY A 89 -8.13 9.48 13.76
CA GLY A 89 -8.94 9.29 12.57
C GLY A 89 -8.16 8.59 11.47
N GLU A 90 -8.58 8.77 10.23
CA GLU A 90 -8.05 8.03 9.08
C GLU A 90 -6.90 8.79 8.42
N VAL A 91 -5.79 8.08 8.19
CA VAL A 91 -4.74 8.50 7.26
C VAL A 91 -4.96 7.73 5.97
N VAL A 92 -5.06 8.44 4.86
CA VAL A 92 -5.31 7.85 3.53
C VAL A 92 -4.13 8.18 2.63
N GLY A 93 -3.77 7.24 1.77
CA GLY A 93 -2.78 7.48 0.74
C GLY A 93 -2.99 6.64 -0.49
N PHE A 94 -2.29 7.06 -1.53
CA PHE A 94 -2.28 6.42 -2.84
C PHE A 94 -0.85 6.43 -3.36
N ALA A 95 -0.51 5.42 -4.15
CA ALA A 95 0.80 5.30 -4.79
C ALA A 95 0.63 4.77 -6.21
N LEU A 96 1.38 5.33 -7.14
CA LEU A 96 1.53 4.81 -8.50
C LEU A 96 3.03 4.69 -8.75
N PHE A 97 3.50 3.50 -9.12
CA PHE A 97 4.91 3.26 -9.39
C PHE A 97 5.07 2.21 -10.49
N GLN A 98 6.27 2.17 -11.08
CA GLN A 98 6.65 1.24 -12.13
C GLN A 98 7.70 0.26 -11.61
N VAL A 99 7.55 -1.01 -11.95
CA VAL A 99 8.55 -2.06 -11.72
C VAL A 99 9.22 -2.36 -13.05
N GLU A 100 10.47 -1.95 -13.20
CA GLU A 100 11.28 -2.24 -14.40
C GLU A 100 11.80 -3.69 -14.40
N ALA A 101 12.20 -4.18 -13.22
CA ALA A 101 12.75 -5.51 -13.04
C ALA A 101 12.18 -6.15 -11.76
N ALA A 102 11.57 -7.32 -11.90
CA ALA A 102 11.09 -8.12 -10.78
C ALA A 102 12.21 -9.02 -10.23
N PRO A 103 12.19 -9.36 -8.91
CA PRO A 103 11.18 -8.98 -7.92
C PRO A 103 11.42 -7.59 -7.31
N VAL A 104 10.32 -6.90 -6.96
CA VAL A 104 10.33 -5.69 -6.14
C VAL A 104 9.51 -5.92 -4.88
N THR A 105 10.03 -5.48 -3.74
CA THR A 105 9.28 -5.50 -2.48
C THR A 105 8.60 -4.16 -2.23
N VAL A 106 7.42 -4.20 -1.62
CA VAL A 106 6.61 -3.05 -1.26
C VAL A 106 6.12 -3.20 0.18
N SER A 107 6.22 -2.14 0.97
CA SER A 107 5.71 -2.06 2.35
C SER A 107 4.91 -0.77 2.55
N LEU A 108 3.93 -0.79 3.44
CA LEU A 108 3.34 0.42 4.01
C LEU A 108 4.03 0.69 5.34
N GLU A 109 4.78 1.79 5.44
CA GLU A 109 5.61 2.10 6.61
C GLU A 109 5.04 3.27 7.41
N ASN A 110 5.13 3.20 8.73
CA ASN A 110 4.89 4.35 9.58
C ASN A 110 6.07 5.33 9.49
N THR A 111 5.91 6.37 8.69
CA THR A 111 6.90 7.45 8.52
C THR A 111 6.69 8.61 9.49
N THR A 112 5.71 8.51 10.39
CA THR A 112 5.60 9.40 11.53
C THR A 112 6.85 9.24 12.41
N SER A 113 7.38 10.35 12.91
CA SER A 113 8.54 10.36 13.82
C SER A 113 8.35 9.59 15.15
N ASN A 114 7.16 9.05 15.40
CA ASN A 114 6.78 8.41 16.64
C ASN A 114 5.87 7.20 16.40
N THR A 115 5.65 6.42 17.46
CA THR A 115 4.72 5.31 17.47
C THR A 115 3.28 5.79 17.26
N VAL A 116 2.60 5.17 16.31
CA VAL A 116 1.17 5.35 16.05
C VAL A 116 0.38 4.21 16.72
N ILE A 117 -0.71 4.56 17.39
CA ILE A 117 -1.66 3.63 17.99
C ILE A 117 -2.83 3.47 17.04
N TYR A 118 -3.17 2.23 16.67
CA TYR A 118 -4.33 1.95 15.81
C TYR A 118 -5.65 2.31 16.53
N SER A 119 -6.68 2.61 15.74
CA SER A 119 -8.03 2.85 16.24
C SER A 119 -8.55 1.66 17.06
N LEU A 120 -9.20 1.96 18.19
CA LEU A 120 -9.96 0.98 18.99
C LEU A 120 -11.47 1.09 18.77
N THR A 121 -11.91 2.05 17.94
CA THR A 121 -13.33 2.35 17.72
C THR A 121 -13.86 1.80 16.40
N THR A 122 -13.00 1.19 15.59
CA THR A 122 -13.35 0.55 14.31
C THR A 122 -12.82 -0.88 14.29
N PRO A 123 -13.61 -1.88 13.83
CA PRO A 123 -13.16 -3.26 13.74
C PRO A 123 -11.97 -3.41 12.78
N THR A 124 -12.07 -2.80 11.60
CA THR A 124 -10.96 -2.70 10.66
C THR A 124 -10.15 -1.45 10.99
N THR A 125 -8.84 -1.62 11.07
CA THR A 125 -7.87 -0.60 11.49
C THR A 125 -6.93 -0.19 10.37
N ALA A 126 -6.80 -0.99 9.31
CA ALA A 126 -6.16 -0.60 8.05
C ALA A 126 -6.65 -1.47 6.90
N SER A 127 -6.59 -0.93 5.67
CA SER A 127 -6.80 -1.69 4.45
C SER A 127 -5.83 -1.23 3.37
N LEU A 128 -5.44 -2.16 2.49
CA LEU A 128 -4.59 -1.89 1.35
C LEU A 128 -5.08 -2.69 0.15
N VAL A 129 -5.21 -2.01 -0.99
CA VAL A 129 -5.49 -2.61 -2.29
C VAL A 129 -4.35 -2.26 -3.23
N LEU A 130 -3.77 -3.27 -3.85
CA LEU A 130 -2.76 -3.13 -4.90
C LEU A 130 -3.27 -3.81 -6.16
N GLY A 131 -3.18 -3.10 -7.30
CA GLY A 131 -3.56 -3.64 -8.59
C GLY A 131 -2.60 -3.24 -9.70
N GLU A 132 -2.50 -4.08 -10.72
CA GLU A 132 -1.82 -3.73 -11.97
C GLU A 132 -2.64 -2.70 -12.76
N VAL A 133 -1.98 -1.66 -13.23
CA VAL A 133 -2.53 -0.70 -14.17
C VAL A 133 -2.20 -1.20 -15.57
N LEU A 134 -3.21 -1.68 -16.28
CA LEU A 134 -3.06 -2.12 -17.66
C LEU A 134 -2.88 -0.90 -18.57
N GLU A 135 -1.86 -0.95 -19.43
CA GLU A 135 -1.85 -0.09 -20.61
C GLU A 135 -2.81 -0.71 -21.63
N GLU A 136 -3.78 0.07 -22.11
CA GLU A 136 -4.51 -0.33 -23.31
C GLU A 136 -3.50 -0.39 -24.46
N ASP A 137 -3.40 -1.55 -25.10
CA ASP A 137 -2.69 -1.68 -26.37
C ASP A 137 -3.38 -0.74 -27.35
N THR A 138 -2.77 0.41 -27.66
CA THR A 138 -3.28 1.35 -28.66
C THR A 138 -3.11 0.74 -30.05
N GLY A 139 -3.87 -0.31 -30.33
CA GLY A 139 -3.95 -1.00 -31.61
C GLY A 139 -5.35 -0.84 -32.19
N VAL A 140 -5.59 0.26 -32.91
CA VAL A 140 -5.92 0.26 -34.36
C VAL A 140 -6.00 1.72 -34.84
N THR A 141 -4.95 2.25 -35.48
CA THR A 141 -5.20 3.29 -36.51
C THR A 141 -5.77 2.55 -37.71
N GLY A 142 -7.10 2.55 -37.85
CA GLY A 142 -7.76 2.02 -39.04
C GLY A 142 -7.19 2.69 -40.30
N ALA A 143 -6.91 1.90 -41.34
CA ALA A 143 -6.45 2.44 -42.61
C ALA A 143 -7.47 3.45 -43.14
N THR A 144 -7.06 4.71 -43.32
CA THR A 144 -7.87 5.69 -44.05
C THR A 144 -8.00 5.19 -45.48
N GLY A 145 -9.20 4.72 -45.84
CA GLY A 145 -9.49 4.15 -47.15
C GLY A 145 -9.15 5.13 -48.28
N THR A 146 -8.52 4.58 -49.32
CA THR A 146 -8.26 5.19 -50.62
C THR A 146 -9.52 5.48 -51.40
#